data_AF-A0A957RG07-F1
#
_entry.id   AF-A0A957RG07-F1
#
_cell.length_a   1.000
_cell.length_b   1.000
_cell.length_c   1.000
_cell.angle_alpha   90.00
_cell.angle_beta   90.00
_cell.angle_gamma   90.00
#
_symmetry.space_group_name_H-M   'P 1'
#
loop_
_entity.id
_entity.type
_entity.pdbx_description
1 polymer ?
#
loop_
_entity_poly.entity_id
_entity_poly.type
_entity_poly.pdbx_seq_one_letter_code
_entity_poly.pdbx_strand_id
1 'polypeptide(L)'
;MSNFGITKTIPAREGQETVDSLYDGSRSEFEFHMAGTPTRLKAGDYVYTIFGNQLIGRLQITELVPGAVNPKSGKPRTLVMVKAPGERLAAPIPRKGHQGTRYTDGDEWPE
;
A
#
# COMPACT_ATOMS: atom_id res chain seq x y z
N MET A 1 -1.47 19.62 -2.27
CA MET A 1 -2.33 18.47 -1.90
C MET A 1 -1.57 17.61 -0.91
N SER A 2 -2.21 16.98 0.07
CA SER A 2 -1.49 16.15 1.06
C SER A 2 -1.10 14.81 0.42
N ASN A 3 0.18 14.42 0.56
CA ASN A 3 0.72 13.13 0.13
C ASN A 3 0.68 12.08 1.26
N PHE A 4 -0.05 12.35 2.34
CA PHE A 4 -0.08 11.49 3.52
C PHE A 4 -0.57 10.07 3.20
N GLY A 5 -0.06 9.09 3.95
CA GLY A 5 -0.52 7.72 3.84
C GLY A 5 0.29 6.72 4.64
N ILE A 6 0.35 5.50 4.12
CA ILE A 6 1.16 4.42 4.66
C ILE A 6 2.05 3.82 3.59
N THR A 7 3.25 3.43 3.99
CA THR A 7 4.07 2.49 3.25
C THR A 7 3.63 1.07 3.52
N LYS A 8 3.74 0.19 2.52
CA LYS A 8 3.41 -1.22 2.66
C LYS A 8 4.33 -2.10 1.82
N THR A 9 5.04 -3.01 2.48
CA THR A 9 5.86 -4.00 1.78
C THR A 9 4.97 -5.08 1.12
N ILE A 10 5.11 -5.25 -0.18
CA ILE A 10 4.59 -6.40 -0.93
C ILE A 10 5.59 -7.56 -0.74
N PRO A 11 5.16 -8.71 -0.21
CA PRO A 11 6.06 -9.87 -0.04
C PRO A 11 6.65 -10.34 -1.38
N ALA A 12 7.92 -10.75 -1.37
CA ALA A 12 8.60 -11.26 -2.58
C ALA A 12 7.84 -12.42 -3.26
N ARG A 13 7.14 -13.25 -2.47
CA ARG A 13 6.33 -14.38 -2.96
C ARG A 13 5.13 -13.98 -3.84
N GLU A 14 4.70 -12.72 -3.80
CA GLU A 14 3.61 -12.23 -4.67
C GLU A 14 4.08 -12.06 -6.13
N GLY A 15 5.39 -11.94 -6.35
CA GLY A 15 5.99 -11.84 -7.68
C GLY A 15 5.82 -10.47 -8.35
N GLN A 16 6.62 -10.25 -9.40
CA GLN A 16 6.64 -9.01 -10.16
C GLN A 16 5.34 -8.77 -10.93
N GLU A 17 4.69 -9.83 -11.43
CA GLU A 17 3.42 -9.74 -12.15
C GLU A 17 2.29 -9.15 -11.28
N THR A 18 2.16 -9.62 -10.03
CA THR A 18 1.20 -9.04 -9.09
C THR A 18 1.50 -7.57 -8.84
N VAL A 19 2.77 -7.23 -8.70
CA VAL A 19 3.20 -5.85 -8.50
C VAL A 19 2.84 -4.98 -9.71
N ASP A 20 3.07 -5.44 -10.92
CA ASP A 20 2.80 -4.68 -12.15
C ASP A 20 1.31 -4.54 -12.43
N SER A 21 0.51 -5.55 -12.06
CA SER A 21 -0.95 -5.50 -12.17
C SER A 21 -1.62 -4.37 -11.36
N LEU A 22 -0.90 -3.81 -10.39
CA LEU A 22 -1.34 -2.65 -9.61
C LEU A 22 -1.23 -1.33 -10.38
N TYR A 23 -0.51 -1.31 -11.51
CA TYR A 23 -0.12 -0.08 -12.21
C TYR A 23 -0.38 -0.12 -13.73
N ASP A 24 -0.53 -1.30 -14.32
CA ASP A 24 -0.69 -1.47 -15.77
C ASP A 24 -2.15 -1.31 -16.28
N GLY A 25 -3.11 -1.17 -15.37
CA GLY A 25 -4.53 -1.04 -15.68
C GLY A 25 -5.28 -2.38 -15.79
N SER A 26 -4.63 -3.51 -15.50
CA SER A 26 -5.27 -4.84 -15.46
C SER A 26 -6.27 -5.01 -14.32
N ARG A 27 -6.23 -4.14 -13.31
CA ARG A 27 -7.12 -4.14 -12.14
C ARG A 27 -7.69 -2.75 -11.90
N SER A 28 -8.94 -2.71 -11.43
CA SER A 28 -9.62 -1.49 -10.98
C SER A 28 -9.42 -1.21 -9.49
N GLU A 29 -9.14 -2.25 -8.70
CA GLU A 29 -9.01 -2.16 -7.26
C GLU A 29 -8.07 -3.23 -6.70
N PHE A 30 -7.58 -2.99 -5.48
CA PHE A 30 -6.80 -3.97 -4.74
C PHE A 30 -7.03 -3.85 -3.24
N GLU A 31 -6.89 -4.96 -2.53
CA GLU A 31 -7.08 -5.03 -1.08
C GLU A 31 -5.74 -5.25 -0.37
N PHE A 32 -5.44 -4.39 0.61
CA PHE A 32 -4.29 -4.54 1.49
C PHE A 32 -4.71 -4.83 2.92
N HIS A 33 -3.99 -5.71 3.61
CA HIS A 33 -4.29 -6.05 5.00
C HIS A 33 -3.40 -5.31 5.99
N MET A 34 -3.98 -4.46 6.83
CA MET A 34 -3.26 -3.77 7.91
C MET A 34 -3.57 -4.40 9.27
N ALA A 35 -2.57 -4.48 10.15
CA ALA A 35 -2.78 -4.93 11.53
C ALA A 35 -3.48 -3.84 12.36
N GLY A 36 -4.49 -4.23 13.14
CA GLY A 36 -5.24 -3.29 13.97
C GLY A 36 -6.08 -2.29 13.17
N THR A 37 -6.55 -1.25 13.86
CA THR A 37 -7.34 -0.16 13.28
C THR A 37 -6.45 1.06 13.07
N PRO A 38 -6.32 1.60 11.84
CA PRO A 38 -5.59 2.84 11.62
C PRO A 38 -6.29 4.01 12.30
N THR A 39 -5.51 4.89 12.94
CA THR A 39 -6.03 6.05 13.69
C THR A 39 -5.95 7.36 12.92
N ARG A 40 -5.11 7.42 11.88
CA ARG A 40 -4.87 8.64 11.08
C ARG A 40 -5.21 8.49 9.60
N LEU A 41 -5.34 7.25 9.12
CA LEU A 41 -5.56 6.95 7.71
C LEU A 41 -7.03 7.17 7.34
N LYS A 42 -7.29 7.68 6.15
CA LYS A 42 -8.65 7.87 5.60
C LYS A 42 -8.67 7.65 4.08
N ALA A 43 -9.87 7.58 3.51
CA ALA A 43 -10.04 7.63 2.07
C ALA A 43 -9.45 8.93 1.49
N GLY A 44 -8.80 8.82 0.34
CA GLY A 44 -8.05 9.89 -0.31
C GLY A 44 -6.55 9.92 0.02
N ASP A 45 -6.13 9.31 1.14
CA ASP A 45 -4.71 9.07 1.46
C ASP A 45 -4.12 7.97 0.56
N TYR A 46 -2.83 7.66 0.71
CA TYR A 46 -2.14 6.71 -0.16
C TYR A 46 -1.59 5.46 0.53
N VAL A 47 -1.53 4.36 -0.22
CA VAL A 47 -0.66 3.22 0.06
C VAL A 47 0.55 3.28 -0.87
N TYR A 48 1.70 3.61 -0.31
CA TYR A 48 3.01 3.57 -0.96
C TYR A 48 3.54 2.13 -0.93
N THR A 49 3.69 1.50 -2.08
CA THR A 49 4.12 0.09 -2.11
C THR A 49 5.62 -0.04 -2.19
N ILE A 50 6.16 -0.94 -1.36
CA ILE A 50 7.58 -1.28 -1.34
C ILE A 50 7.73 -2.72 -1.82
N PHE A 51 8.57 -2.93 -2.83
CA PHE A 51 8.91 -4.26 -3.34
C PHE A 51 10.41 -4.35 -3.59
N GLY A 52 11.03 -5.49 -3.26
CA GLY A 52 12.47 -5.66 -3.48
C GLY A 52 13.37 -4.62 -2.77
N ASN A 53 12.94 -4.10 -1.60
CA ASN A 53 13.57 -2.96 -0.91
C ASN A 53 13.55 -1.65 -1.70
N GLN A 54 12.55 -1.42 -2.54
CA GLN A 54 12.37 -0.19 -3.30
C GLN A 54 10.93 0.29 -3.18
N LEU A 55 10.75 1.60 -3.01
CA LEU A 55 9.47 2.25 -3.24
C LEU A 55 9.23 2.28 -4.75
N ILE A 56 8.11 1.72 -5.19
CA ILE A 56 7.82 1.52 -6.62
C ILE A 56 6.64 2.35 -7.12
N GLY A 57 5.74 2.78 -6.23
CA GLY A 57 4.52 3.46 -6.61
C GLY A 57 3.58 3.69 -5.42
N ARG A 58 2.45 4.34 -5.70
CA ARG A 58 1.38 4.58 -4.71
C ARG A 58 0.01 4.30 -5.29
N LEU A 59 -0.93 3.90 -4.44
CA LEU A 59 -2.34 3.72 -4.78
C LEU A 59 -3.20 4.54 -3.83
N GLN A 60 -4.22 5.21 -4.36
CA GLN A 60 -5.13 6.01 -3.53
C GLN A 60 -6.11 5.11 -2.80
N ILE A 61 -6.28 5.34 -1.50
CA ILE A 61 -7.22 4.62 -0.64
C ILE A 61 -8.64 5.08 -0.96
N THR A 62 -9.52 4.12 -1.22
CA THR A 62 -10.94 4.36 -1.45
C THR A 62 -11.75 4.09 -0.20
N GLU A 63 -11.38 3.09 0.59
CA GLU A 63 -12.13 2.67 1.77
C GLU A 63 -11.24 1.98 2.81
N LEU A 64 -11.63 2.09 4.09
CA LEU A 64 -11.05 1.36 5.21
C LEU A 64 -12.15 0.52 5.86
N VAL A 65 -12.04 -0.81 5.77
CA VAL A 65 -13.01 -1.74 6.34
C VAL A 65 -12.42 -2.40 7.59
N PRO A 66 -12.80 -1.97 8.81
CA PRO A 66 -12.34 -2.59 10.04
C PRO A 66 -13.05 -3.93 10.30
N GLY A 67 -12.51 -4.73 11.22
CA GLY A 67 -13.21 -5.90 11.75
C GLY A 67 -12.99 -7.21 10.98
N ALA A 68 -12.20 -7.20 9.91
CA ALA A 68 -11.79 -8.43 9.25
C ALA A 68 -10.88 -9.24 10.19
N VAL A 69 -11.17 -10.53 10.40
CA VAL A 69 -10.37 -11.38 11.29
C VAL A 69 -9.41 -12.22 10.46
N ASN A 70 -8.12 -12.18 10.79
CA ASN A 70 -7.16 -13.05 10.14
C ASN A 70 -7.41 -14.52 10.56
N PRO A 71 -7.71 -15.45 9.64
CA PRO A 71 -8.14 -16.80 9.99
C PRO A 71 -7.05 -17.64 10.68
N LYS A 72 -5.78 -17.32 10.46
CA LYS A 72 -4.65 -18.03 11.08
C LYS A 72 -4.33 -17.54 12.49
N SER A 73 -4.62 -16.27 12.80
CA SER A 73 -4.17 -15.65 14.07
C SER A 73 -5.29 -15.12 14.96
N GLY A 74 -6.54 -15.06 14.47
CA GLY A 74 -7.68 -14.50 15.19
C GLY A 74 -7.59 -13.00 15.46
N LYS A 75 -6.51 -12.34 15.02
CA LYS A 75 -6.28 -10.92 15.27
C LYS A 75 -7.06 -10.06 14.27
N PRO A 76 -7.64 -8.93 14.73
CA PRO A 76 -8.34 -8.00 13.85
C PRO A 76 -7.37 -7.37 12.85
N ARG A 77 -7.88 -7.19 11.64
CA ARG A 77 -7.25 -6.52 10.51
C ARG A 77 -8.21 -5.46 9.99
N THR A 78 -7.61 -4.41 9.48
CA THR A 78 -8.32 -3.45 8.63
C THR A 78 -7.98 -3.77 7.18
N LEU A 79 -8.99 -3.94 6.36
CA LEU A 79 -8.84 -4.02 4.91
C LEU A 79 -8.73 -2.58 4.40
N VAL A 80 -7.66 -2.32 3.65
CA VAL A 80 -7.39 -1.04 3.02
C VAL A 80 -7.65 -1.22 1.53
N MET A 81 -8.80 -0.74 1.08
CA MET A 81 -9.19 -0.80 -0.33
C MET A 81 -8.53 0.35 -1.07
N VAL A 82 -7.92 0.06 -2.21
CA VAL A 82 -7.25 1.07 -3.04
C VAL A 82 -7.73 1.00 -4.48
N LYS A 83 -7.72 2.15 -5.16
CA LYS A 83 -7.95 2.24 -6.59
C LYS A 83 -6.71 1.79 -7.37
N ALA A 84 -6.92 0.98 -8.40
CA ALA A 84 -5.92 0.65 -9.42
C ALA A 84 -6.41 1.10 -10.83
N PRO A 85 -5.51 1.42 -11.77
CA PRO A 85 -4.07 1.50 -11.60
C PRO A 85 -3.68 2.64 -10.66
N GLY A 86 -2.65 2.39 -9.86
CA GLY A 86 -1.98 3.43 -9.07
C GLY A 86 -1.00 4.25 -9.90
N GLU A 87 -0.27 5.13 -9.24
CA GLU A 87 0.83 5.87 -9.83
C GLU A 87 2.13 5.07 -9.65
N ARG A 88 2.79 4.72 -10.75
CA ARG A 88 4.11 4.07 -10.76
C ARG A 88 5.20 5.13 -10.80
N LEU A 89 6.26 4.97 -10.01
CA LEU A 89 7.45 5.78 -10.16
C LEU A 89 8.19 5.39 -11.45
N ALA A 90 8.63 6.40 -12.20
CA ALA A 90 9.49 6.18 -13.38
C ALA A 90 10.82 5.50 -12.98
N ALA A 91 11.37 5.87 -11.81
CA ALA A 91 12.55 5.25 -11.21
C ALA A 91 12.26 4.88 -9.74
N PRO A 92 12.34 3.60 -9.35
CA PRO A 92 12.12 3.18 -7.97
C PRO A 92 13.13 3.78 -6.99
N ILE A 93 12.67 4.17 -5.80
CA ILE A 93 13.51 4.79 -4.76
C ILE A 93 13.97 3.72 -3.76
N PRO A 94 15.29 3.58 -3.48
CA PRO A 94 15.78 2.61 -2.50
C PRO A 94 15.19 2.80 -1.10
N ARG A 95 14.71 1.70 -0.50
CA ARG A 95 14.09 1.66 0.84
C ARG A 95 14.54 0.46 1.67
N LYS A 96 15.86 0.24 1.73
CA LYS A 96 16.49 -0.86 2.50
C LYS A 96 16.11 -0.80 3.98
N GLY A 97 15.83 -1.97 4.56
CA GLY A 97 15.49 -2.12 5.99
C GLY A 97 14.04 -1.76 6.33
N HIS A 98 13.24 -1.29 5.36
CA HIS A 98 11.81 -1.10 5.57
C HIS A 98 11.05 -2.42 5.40
N GLN A 99 10.30 -2.81 6.43
CA GLN A 99 9.42 -3.96 6.40
C GLN A 99 8.07 -3.62 7.04
N GLY A 100 7.01 -4.16 6.44
CA GLY A 100 5.66 -4.12 7.00
C GLY A 100 4.90 -2.87 6.56
N THR A 101 4.24 -2.21 7.53
CA THR A 101 3.41 -1.03 7.28
C THR A 101 3.82 0.10 8.22
N ARG A 102 4.06 1.30 7.69
CA ARG A 102 4.37 2.51 8.49
C ARG A 102 3.68 3.73 7.91
N TYR A 103 3.30 4.68 8.76
CA TYR A 103 2.83 5.99 8.30
C TYR A 103 3.95 6.77 7.63
N THR A 104 3.57 7.63 6.67
CA THR A 104 4.46 8.55 5.98
C THR A 104 3.69 9.82 5.59
N ASP A 105 4.37 10.96 5.60
CA ASP A 105 3.83 12.22 5.09
C ASP A 105 3.94 12.30 3.56
N GLY A 106 4.65 11.34 2.94
CA GLY A 106 4.79 11.23 1.49
C GLY A 106 5.88 12.11 0.91
N ASP A 107 6.76 12.66 1.75
CA ASP A 107 7.87 13.57 1.36
C ASP A 107 8.83 12.97 0.33
N GLU A 108 8.91 11.63 0.25
CA GLU A 108 9.76 10.91 -0.70
C GLU A 108 9.11 10.78 -2.09
N TRP A 109 7.84 11.17 -2.24
CA TRP A 109 7.16 11.13 -3.53
C TRP A 109 7.54 12.38 -4.36
N PRO A 110 8.03 12.21 -5.60
CA PRO A 110 8.36 13.35 -6.46
C PRO A 110 7.08 14.12 -6.83
N GLU A 111 7.15 15.45 -6.75
CA GLU A 111 6.09 16.36 -7.22
C GLU A 111 6.01 16.41 -8.75
#